data_AF-A0A6S7I6Z7-F1
#
_entry.id   AF-A0A6S7I6Z7-F1
#
_cell.length_a   1.000
_cell.length_b   1.000
_cell.length_c   1.000
_cell.angle_alpha   90.00
_cell.angle_beta   90.00
_cell.angle_gamma   90.00
#
_symmetry.space_group_name_H-M   'P 1'
#
loop_
_entity.id
_entity.type
_entity.pdbx_description
1 polymer ?
#
loop_
_entity_poly.entity_id
_entity_poly.type
_entity_poly.pdbx_seq_one_letter_code
_entity_poly.pdbx_strand_id
1 'polypeptide(L)'
;MCDAASQLISIFSQGMCATRRIKSVILKKNGLKKIGFQRLARLYACMGYKSTNKMFETFAKDFDIKLLTWKEQVEKDVKKEREILSKLSELDPNAEEEIISEANKLQKHRESMHPSYSFAGDNVDFIIKPRQMMKSKQNKDFHMFQNVAYENRISPNNLSFLPSAMEQTSLAEEITVMVCQLWAKYIPALSWFNDYVPTHIPHKHMEDVKKKTNKVHLGVLRKNEQYEEDMIDILEWIHKYVPGHSDKDDQPGTLVKVLNGGDYLTHERNKSAQSAMQDGRTPSAKLLGLVSKFEDFHSQCEWLKVIWLHLYSVSSVRDPGTLYHARNLICARNVTKDPSKNYYAASEFLDKFGDAYLVAGALDHFGMTSMNDEQTVNKYEGLPNDEEAKQSYVQRTVRNFIDKHVMNQMPQQESAVMIDNMTCRYCGKKYVRRSYLNKHEKEPR
;
A
#
# COMPACT_ATOMS: atom_id res chain seq x y z
N MET A 1 -3.12 32.87 -22.08
CA MET A 1 -3.25 32.31 -23.44
C MET A 1 -4.02 30.99 -23.46
N CYS A 2 -3.67 29.98 -22.66
CA CYS A 2 -4.35 28.67 -22.69
C CYS A 2 -5.86 28.74 -22.42
N ASP A 3 -6.30 29.59 -21.48
CA ASP A 3 -7.72 29.69 -21.14
C ASP A 3 -8.58 30.31 -22.27
N ALA A 4 -8.08 31.35 -22.94
CA ALA A 4 -8.76 31.96 -24.08
C ALA A 4 -8.84 30.96 -25.26
N ALA A 5 -7.76 30.21 -25.50
CA ALA A 5 -7.74 29.14 -26.50
C ALA A 5 -8.74 28.03 -26.17
N SER A 6 -8.81 27.56 -24.91
CA SER A 6 -9.80 26.58 -24.47
C SER A 6 -11.24 27.07 -24.63
N GLN A 7 -11.50 28.35 -24.35
CA GLN A 7 -12.84 28.95 -24.52
C GLN A 7 -13.24 28.95 -26.00
N LEU A 8 -12.37 29.41 -26.90
CA LEU A 8 -12.62 29.44 -28.34
C LEU A 8 -12.81 28.03 -28.91
N ILE A 9 -11.94 27.08 -28.56
CA ILE A 9 -12.03 25.70 -29.05
C ILE A 9 -13.31 25.01 -28.55
N SER A 10 -13.78 25.33 -27.34
CA SER A 10 -15.03 24.77 -26.80
C SER A 10 -16.30 25.22 -27.54
N ILE A 11 -16.21 26.25 -28.39
CA ILE A 11 -17.30 26.67 -29.29
C ILE A 11 -17.47 25.64 -30.41
N PHE A 12 -16.36 25.08 -30.89
CA PHE A 12 -16.31 24.20 -32.06
C PHE A 12 -16.26 22.71 -31.70
N SER A 13 -15.94 22.35 -30.45
CA SER A 13 -15.90 20.96 -29.99
C SER A 13 -16.56 20.78 -28.62
N GLN A 14 -17.66 20.03 -28.58
CA GLN A 14 -18.34 19.65 -27.32
C GLN A 14 -17.43 18.81 -26.41
N GLY A 15 -16.49 18.04 -26.96
CA GLY A 15 -15.52 17.24 -26.20
C GLY A 15 -14.49 18.09 -25.44
N MET A 16 -14.24 19.32 -25.88
CA MET A 16 -13.24 20.22 -25.28
C MET A 16 -13.85 21.25 -24.31
N CYS A 17 -15.07 21.02 -23.83
CA CYS A 17 -15.73 21.91 -22.85
C CYS A 17 -15.29 21.69 -21.40
N ALA A 18 -14.31 20.82 -21.12
CA ALA A 18 -13.86 20.46 -19.77
C ALA A 18 -13.53 21.70 -18.91
N THR A 19 -12.81 22.68 -19.47
CA THR A 19 -12.47 23.95 -18.79
C THR A 19 -13.73 24.73 -18.39
N ARG A 20 -14.76 24.77 -19.25
CA ARG A 20 -16.04 25.41 -18.93
C ARG A 20 -16.79 24.67 -17.84
N ARG A 21 -16.76 23.33 -17.85
CA ARG A 21 -17.37 22.49 -16.80
C ARG A 21 -16.72 22.78 -15.44
N ILE A 22 -15.40 22.73 -15.37
CA ILE A 22 -14.61 23.00 -14.16
C ILE A 22 -14.90 24.41 -13.62
N LYS A 23 -14.82 25.43 -14.48
CA LYS A 23 -15.13 26.81 -14.10
C LYS A 23 -16.55 26.96 -13.57
N SER A 24 -17.52 26.27 -14.16
CA SER A 24 -18.91 26.32 -13.70
C SER A 24 -19.06 25.78 -12.28
N VAL A 25 -18.40 24.66 -11.97
CA VAL A 25 -18.35 24.07 -10.63
C VAL A 25 -17.71 25.05 -9.64
N ILE A 26 -16.55 25.62 -9.99
CA ILE A 26 -15.83 26.59 -9.15
C ILE A 26 -16.71 27.81 -8.87
N LEU A 27 -17.27 28.43 -9.91
CA LEU A 27 -18.11 29.62 -9.77
C LEU A 27 -19.36 29.34 -8.93
N LYS A 28 -19.99 28.18 -9.10
CA LYS A 28 -21.17 27.79 -8.32
C LYS A 28 -20.82 27.60 -6.84
N LYS A 29 -19.71 26.91 -6.56
CA LYS A 29 -19.23 26.68 -5.18
C LYS A 29 -18.79 27.97 -4.50
N ASN A 30 -18.28 28.94 -5.25
CA ASN A 30 -17.95 30.28 -4.76
C ASN A 30 -19.17 31.22 -4.64
N GLY A 31 -20.40 30.70 -4.76
CA GLY A 31 -21.61 31.47 -4.52
C GLY A 31 -22.05 32.36 -5.67
N LEU A 32 -21.54 32.17 -6.90
CA LEU A 32 -21.98 32.94 -8.05
C LEU A 32 -23.49 32.72 -8.28
N LYS A 33 -24.26 33.81 -8.22
CA LYS A 33 -25.71 33.78 -8.41
C LYS A 33 -26.07 33.55 -9.89
N LYS A 34 -27.32 33.14 -10.12
CA LYS A 34 -27.88 32.84 -11.46
C LYS A 34 -27.58 33.92 -12.51
N ILE A 35 -27.64 35.20 -12.14
CA ILE A 35 -27.37 36.32 -13.06
C ILE A 35 -25.90 36.40 -13.49
N GLY A 36 -24.97 36.04 -12.61
CA GLY A 36 -23.55 35.96 -12.94
C GLY A 36 -23.27 34.85 -13.94
N PHE A 37 -23.90 33.69 -13.77
CA PHE A 37 -23.86 32.59 -14.73
C PHE A 37 -24.44 32.98 -16.10
N GLN A 38 -25.53 33.75 -16.13
CA GLN A 38 -26.11 34.24 -17.40
C GLN A 38 -25.12 35.13 -18.18
N ARG A 39 -24.38 35.99 -17.48
CA ARG A 39 -23.37 36.86 -18.10
C ARG A 39 -22.16 36.06 -18.60
N LEU A 40 -21.58 35.21 -17.75
CA LEU A 40 -20.36 34.47 -18.07
C LEU A 40 -20.58 33.33 -19.08
N ALA A 41 -21.76 32.71 -19.09
CA ALA A 41 -22.07 31.67 -20.07
C ALA A 41 -22.17 32.23 -21.49
N ARG A 42 -22.63 33.47 -21.67
CA ARG A 42 -22.65 34.16 -22.98
C ARG A 42 -21.25 34.44 -23.53
N LEU A 43 -20.28 34.59 -22.63
CA LEU A 43 -18.87 34.75 -22.98
C LEU A 43 -18.13 33.41 -23.12
N TYR A 44 -18.85 32.27 -23.11
CA TYR A 44 -18.28 30.93 -23.15
C TYR A 44 -17.27 30.63 -22.02
N ALA A 45 -17.28 31.43 -20.94
CA ALA A 45 -16.39 31.24 -19.79
C ALA A 45 -16.85 30.09 -18.89
N CYS A 46 -18.16 29.84 -18.82
CA CYS A 46 -18.77 28.74 -18.07
C CYS A 46 -20.00 28.17 -18.79
N MET A 47 -20.66 27.21 -18.17
CA MET A 47 -21.96 26.67 -18.55
C MET A 47 -23.08 27.53 -17.96
N GLY A 48 -24.31 27.35 -18.47
CA GLY A 48 -25.47 27.97 -17.86
C GLY A 48 -25.74 27.45 -16.44
N TYR A 49 -26.41 28.27 -15.62
CA TYR A 49 -26.73 27.91 -14.22
C TYR A 49 -27.49 26.58 -14.10
N LYS A 50 -28.53 26.37 -14.92
CA LYS A 50 -29.32 25.13 -14.94
C LYS A 50 -28.46 23.92 -15.35
N SER A 51 -27.65 24.06 -16.40
CA SER A 51 -26.76 23.01 -16.87
C SER A 51 -25.68 22.67 -15.84
N THR A 52 -25.23 23.66 -15.08
CA THR A 52 -24.29 23.47 -13.96
C THR A 52 -24.94 22.68 -12.83
N ASN A 53 -26.17 23.02 -12.43
CA ASN A 53 -26.91 22.23 -11.43
C ASN A 53 -27.16 20.80 -11.90
N LYS A 54 -27.60 20.62 -13.15
CA LYS A 54 -27.78 19.28 -13.74
C LYS A 54 -26.48 18.48 -13.73
N MET A 55 -25.33 19.14 -13.93
CA MET A 55 -24.03 18.49 -13.81
C MET A 55 -23.74 18.06 -12.37
N PHE A 56 -24.03 18.88 -11.36
CA PHE A 56 -23.91 18.46 -9.96
C PHE A 56 -24.79 17.25 -9.65
N GLU A 57 -26.03 17.25 -10.11
CA GLU A 57 -26.94 16.09 -9.99
C GLU A 57 -26.37 14.86 -10.69
N THR A 58 -25.80 15.04 -11.89
CA THR A 58 -25.18 13.94 -12.66
C THR A 58 -23.92 13.41 -11.97
N PHE A 59 -23.09 14.28 -11.39
CA PHE A 59 -21.89 13.87 -10.65
C PHE A 59 -22.22 13.19 -9.31
N ALA A 60 -23.34 13.54 -8.70
CA ALA A 60 -23.82 12.91 -7.47
C ALA A 60 -24.52 11.58 -7.74
N LYS A 61 -24.99 11.34 -8.96
CA LYS A 61 -25.70 10.13 -9.31
C LYS A 61 -24.70 8.98 -9.53
N ASP A 62 -24.95 7.85 -8.90
CA ASP A 62 -24.24 6.58 -9.10
C ASP A 62 -22.71 6.68 -8.93
N PHE A 63 -22.21 7.67 -8.16
CA PHE A 63 -20.77 7.91 -7.97
C PHE A 63 -20.07 6.73 -7.27
N ASP A 64 -20.83 5.98 -6.47
CA ASP A 64 -20.43 4.83 -5.68
C ASP A 64 -20.94 3.50 -6.23
N ILE A 65 -21.62 3.48 -7.40
CA ILE A 65 -22.25 2.27 -7.96
C ILE A 65 -21.27 1.11 -8.13
N LYS A 66 -20.02 1.43 -8.50
CA LYS A 66 -18.95 0.44 -8.67
C LYS A 66 -18.60 -0.20 -7.33
N LEU A 67 -18.52 0.59 -6.25
CA LEU A 67 -18.27 0.08 -4.89
C LEU A 67 -19.46 -0.74 -4.38
N LEU A 68 -20.69 -0.33 -4.69
CA LEU A 68 -21.88 -1.12 -4.36
C LEU A 68 -21.87 -2.48 -5.06
N THR A 69 -21.44 -2.53 -6.33
CA THR A 69 -21.26 -3.80 -7.06
C THR A 69 -20.21 -4.69 -6.39
N TRP A 70 -19.08 -4.12 -5.96
CA TRP A 70 -18.06 -4.86 -5.19
C TRP A 70 -18.64 -5.40 -3.89
N LYS A 71 -19.35 -4.57 -3.13
CA LYS A 71 -20.02 -4.96 -1.88
C LYS A 71 -20.96 -6.14 -2.11
N GLU A 72 -21.88 -6.04 -3.06
CA GLU A 72 -22.84 -7.10 -3.37
C GLU A 72 -22.16 -8.40 -3.75
N GLN A 73 -21.07 -8.34 -4.52
CA GLN A 73 -20.32 -9.54 -4.91
C GLN A 73 -19.64 -10.18 -3.69
N VAL A 74 -19.00 -9.39 -2.81
CA VAL A 74 -18.41 -9.92 -1.57
C VAL A 74 -19.47 -10.57 -0.68
N GLU A 75 -20.66 -9.97 -0.54
CA GLU A 75 -21.76 -10.54 0.25
C GLU A 75 -22.22 -11.90 -0.31
N LYS A 76 -22.38 -12.00 -1.64
CA LYS A 76 -22.73 -13.26 -2.31
C LYS A 76 -21.66 -14.32 -2.11
N ASP A 77 -20.40 -13.94 -2.29
CA ASP A 77 -19.26 -14.86 -2.20
C ASP A 77 -19.09 -15.40 -0.79
N VAL A 78 -19.19 -14.55 0.23
CA VAL A 78 -19.09 -14.95 1.64
C VAL A 78 -20.31 -15.79 2.06
N LYS A 79 -21.51 -15.45 1.58
CA LYS A 79 -22.71 -16.26 1.84
C LYS A 79 -22.53 -17.69 1.32
N LYS A 80 -22.07 -17.83 0.06
CA LYS A 80 -21.80 -19.14 -0.55
C LYS A 80 -20.69 -19.89 0.17
N GLU A 81 -19.62 -19.21 0.59
CA GLU A 81 -18.56 -19.83 1.38
C GLU A 81 -19.10 -20.43 2.69
N ARG A 82 -19.95 -19.69 3.41
CA ARG A 82 -20.58 -20.18 4.65
C ARG A 82 -21.51 -21.35 4.42
N GLU A 83 -22.27 -21.36 3.33
CA GLU A 83 -23.14 -22.50 2.98
C GLU A 83 -22.32 -23.77 2.76
N ILE A 84 -21.16 -23.67 2.09
CA ILE A 84 -20.24 -24.81 1.91
C ILE A 84 -19.62 -25.24 3.25
N LEU A 85 -19.20 -24.29 4.09
CA LEU A 85 -18.65 -24.57 5.41
C LEU A 85 -19.68 -25.22 6.36
N SER A 86 -20.95 -24.80 6.31
CA SER A 86 -22.04 -25.42 7.10
C SER A 86 -22.21 -26.87 6.70
N LYS A 87 -22.29 -27.15 5.39
CA LYS A 87 -22.36 -28.53 4.87
C LYS A 87 -21.18 -29.37 5.33
N LEU A 88 -19.96 -28.84 5.19
CA LEU A 88 -18.74 -29.51 5.67
C LEU A 88 -18.79 -29.84 7.17
N SER A 89 -19.39 -28.97 7.99
CA SER A 89 -19.52 -29.20 9.43
C SER A 89 -20.60 -30.22 9.81
N GLU A 90 -21.56 -30.47 8.92
CA GLU A 90 -22.68 -31.39 9.11
C GLU A 90 -22.37 -32.81 8.60
N LEU A 91 -21.30 -32.99 7.80
CA LEU A 91 -20.88 -34.30 7.28
C LEU A 91 -20.35 -35.23 8.38
N ASP A 92 -20.61 -36.53 8.22
CA ASP A 92 -20.03 -37.58 9.08
C ASP A 92 -18.50 -37.57 8.93
N PRO A 93 -17.73 -37.51 10.03
CA PRO A 93 -16.27 -37.61 10.00
C PRO A 93 -15.72 -38.84 9.25
N ASN A 94 -16.51 -39.90 9.11
CA ASN A 94 -16.12 -41.11 8.38
C ASN A 94 -16.44 -41.06 6.87
N ALA A 95 -17.14 -40.03 6.39
CA ALA A 95 -17.47 -39.83 4.98
C ALA A 95 -16.33 -39.09 4.24
N GLU A 96 -15.15 -39.71 4.19
CA GLU A 96 -13.92 -39.09 3.64
C GLU A 96 -14.10 -38.55 2.21
N GLU A 97 -14.77 -39.29 1.33
CA GLU A 97 -14.98 -38.88 -0.07
C GLU A 97 -15.84 -37.62 -0.19
N GLU A 98 -16.90 -37.51 0.61
CA GLU A 98 -17.79 -36.34 0.61
C GLU A 98 -17.10 -35.10 1.20
N ILE A 99 -16.31 -35.29 2.26
CA ILE A 99 -15.50 -34.23 2.87
C ILE A 99 -14.49 -33.69 1.86
N ILE A 100 -13.77 -34.58 1.15
CA ILE A 100 -12.79 -34.18 0.13
C ILE A 100 -13.48 -33.44 -1.02
N SER A 101 -14.64 -33.91 -1.45
CA SER A 101 -15.44 -33.27 -2.51
C SER A 101 -15.86 -31.84 -2.14
N GLU A 102 -16.44 -31.64 -0.96
CA GLU A 102 -16.85 -30.32 -0.48
C GLU A 102 -15.67 -29.41 -0.16
N ALA A 103 -14.55 -29.95 0.35
CA ALA A 103 -13.32 -29.19 0.58
C ALA A 103 -12.73 -28.67 -0.75
N ASN A 104 -12.75 -29.48 -1.80
CA ASN A 104 -12.34 -29.06 -3.15
C ASN A 104 -13.27 -27.98 -3.72
N LYS A 105 -14.58 -28.06 -3.47
CA LYS A 105 -15.54 -27.01 -3.84
C LYS A 105 -15.25 -25.71 -3.09
N LEU A 106 -14.93 -25.79 -1.80
CA LEU A 106 -14.56 -24.64 -0.98
C LEU A 106 -13.28 -23.98 -1.52
N GLN A 107 -12.25 -24.77 -1.85
CA GLN A 107 -11.01 -24.25 -2.40
C GLN A 107 -11.24 -23.52 -3.73
N LYS A 108 -11.93 -24.17 -4.69
CA LYS A 108 -12.28 -23.55 -5.98
C LYS A 108 -13.12 -22.29 -5.82
N HIS A 109 -14.06 -22.29 -4.87
CA HIS A 109 -14.84 -21.10 -4.55
C HIS A 109 -13.92 -19.98 -4.05
N ARG A 110 -13.06 -20.23 -3.06
CA ARG A 110 -12.10 -19.23 -2.53
C ARG A 110 -11.19 -18.62 -3.59
N GLU A 111 -10.74 -19.40 -4.56
CA GLU A 111 -9.92 -18.93 -5.68
C GLU A 111 -10.70 -18.00 -6.64
N SER A 112 -12.03 -18.09 -6.66
CA SER A 112 -12.89 -17.26 -7.51
C SER A 112 -13.62 -16.14 -6.78
N MET A 113 -13.47 -16.04 -5.45
CA MET A 113 -14.09 -14.99 -4.65
C MET A 113 -13.51 -13.62 -5.01
N HIS A 114 -14.35 -12.59 -4.90
CA HIS A 114 -13.89 -11.22 -4.97
C HIS A 114 -12.82 -10.97 -3.88
N PRO A 115 -11.66 -10.35 -4.19
CA PRO A 115 -10.55 -10.12 -3.25
C PRO A 115 -10.86 -9.10 -2.13
N SER A 116 -12.13 -8.74 -1.92
CA SER A 116 -12.59 -7.61 -1.11
C SER A 116 -12.07 -6.25 -1.62
N TYR A 117 -12.25 -5.22 -0.81
CA TYR A 117 -11.76 -3.86 -1.03
C TYR A 117 -11.30 -3.26 0.31
N SER A 118 -10.72 -2.07 0.24
CA SER A 118 -10.29 -1.29 1.40
C SER A 118 -10.58 0.19 1.18
N PHE A 119 -10.68 0.93 2.28
CA PHE A 119 -10.77 2.38 2.27
C PHE A 119 -9.41 2.97 2.64
N ALA A 120 -9.10 4.14 2.10
CA ALA A 120 -8.12 5.03 2.68
C ALA A 120 -8.73 6.43 2.79
N GLY A 121 -8.48 7.08 3.93
CA GLY A 121 -8.91 8.43 4.19
C GLY A 121 -7.76 9.32 4.62
N ASP A 122 -7.86 10.61 4.31
CA ASP A 122 -6.87 11.62 4.67
C ASP A 122 -7.52 13.01 4.76
N ASN A 123 -6.84 13.93 5.46
CA ASN A 123 -7.27 15.30 5.65
C ASN A 123 -7.13 16.13 4.37
N VAL A 124 -8.11 17.01 4.17
CA VAL A 124 -8.12 18.04 3.13
C VAL A 124 -8.26 19.40 3.80
N ASP A 125 -7.12 19.94 4.22
CA ASP A 125 -7.06 21.21 4.92
C ASP A 125 -6.83 22.38 3.96
N PHE A 126 -7.53 23.49 4.21
CA PHE A 126 -7.20 24.75 3.54
C PHE A 126 -7.39 25.96 4.44
N ILE A 127 -6.39 26.85 4.41
CA ILE A 127 -6.38 28.07 5.22
C ILE A 127 -6.62 29.27 4.31
N ILE A 128 -7.65 30.06 4.63
CA ILE A 128 -7.86 31.38 4.05
C ILE A 128 -7.21 32.43 4.94
N LYS A 129 -6.11 33.00 4.46
CA LYS A 129 -5.40 34.09 5.14
C LYS A 129 -5.95 35.46 4.70
N PRO A 130 -6.36 36.34 5.63
CA PRO A 130 -6.69 37.70 5.28
C PRO A 130 -5.41 38.48 4.96
N ARG A 131 -5.50 39.48 4.08
CA ARG A 131 -4.37 40.39 3.78
C ARG A 131 -3.88 41.13 5.03
N GLN A 132 -4.80 41.54 5.89
CA GLN A 132 -4.54 42.16 7.18
C GLN A 132 -5.42 41.47 8.22
N MET A 133 -4.79 40.93 9.25
CA MET A 133 -5.47 40.27 10.34
C MET A 133 -6.04 41.33 11.30
N MET A 134 -7.33 41.24 11.59
CA MET A 134 -8.03 42.12 12.53
C MET A 134 -8.91 41.28 13.45
N LYS A 135 -9.32 41.81 14.60
CA LYS A 135 -10.24 41.11 15.52
C LYS A 135 -11.51 40.60 14.81
N SER A 136 -12.02 41.35 13.84
CA SER A 136 -13.20 40.98 13.03
C SER A 136 -12.88 40.15 11.78
N LYS A 137 -11.60 39.98 11.42
CA LYS A 137 -11.13 39.25 10.23
C LYS A 137 -9.91 38.40 10.58
N GLN A 138 -10.19 37.23 11.13
CA GLN A 138 -9.19 36.20 11.45
C GLN A 138 -8.94 35.27 10.27
N ASN A 139 -7.87 34.46 10.36
CA ASN A 139 -7.70 33.30 9.49
C ASN A 139 -8.92 32.40 9.58
N LYS A 140 -9.32 31.81 8.45
CA LYS A 140 -10.32 30.76 8.43
C LYS A 140 -9.62 29.46 8.08
N ASP A 141 -9.63 28.54 9.01
CA ASP A 141 -9.18 27.18 8.78
C ASP A 141 -10.39 26.31 8.44
N PHE A 142 -10.20 25.40 7.51
CA PHE A 142 -11.22 24.48 7.07
C PHE A 142 -10.62 23.09 7.02
N HIS A 143 -11.12 22.25 7.92
CA HIS A 143 -10.76 20.85 8.03
C HIS A 143 -11.85 20.01 7.39
N MET A 144 -11.44 19.13 6.49
CA MET A 144 -12.33 18.22 5.78
C MET A 144 -11.62 16.88 5.64
N PHE A 145 -12.39 15.82 5.39
CA PHE A 145 -11.85 14.47 5.28
C PHE A 145 -12.24 13.84 3.96
N GLN A 146 -11.27 13.38 3.20
CA GLN A 146 -11.49 12.68 1.94
C GLN A 146 -11.49 11.17 2.16
N ASN A 147 -12.41 10.47 1.50
CA ASN A 147 -12.41 9.01 1.44
C ASN A 147 -12.21 8.51 0.01
N VAL A 148 -11.48 7.41 -0.13
CA VAL A 148 -11.32 6.67 -1.39
C VAL A 148 -11.39 5.17 -1.10
N ALA A 149 -12.16 4.45 -1.90
CA ALA A 149 -12.19 2.99 -1.87
C ALA A 149 -11.27 2.42 -2.95
N TYR A 150 -10.57 1.34 -2.63
CA TYR A 150 -9.65 0.61 -3.50
C TYR A 150 -10.07 -0.84 -3.59
N GLU A 151 -10.24 -1.34 -4.82
CA GLU A 151 -10.41 -2.76 -5.04
C GLU A 151 -9.11 -3.47 -4.70
N ASN A 152 -9.18 -4.47 -3.82
CA ASN A 152 -8.00 -5.27 -3.54
C ASN A 152 -7.69 -6.13 -4.76
N ARG A 153 -6.43 -6.48 -4.94
CA ARG A 153 -6.02 -7.44 -5.99
C ARG A 153 -5.80 -8.83 -5.42
N ILE A 154 -5.48 -8.89 -4.14
CA ILE A 154 -5.12 -10.09 -3.38
C ILE A 154 -5.88 -10.01 -2.07
N SER A 155 -6.45 -11.14 -1.64
CA SER A 155 -7.12 -11.23 -0.34
C SER A 155 -6.11 -11.07 0.81
N PRO A 156 -6.39 -10.22 1.82
CA PRO A 156 -5.48 -9.97 2.93
C PRO A 156 -5.56 -11.11 3.97
N ASN A 157 -5.02 -12.30 3.64
CA ASN A 157 -4.92 -13.41 4.60
C ASN A 157 -3.45 -13.66 5.00
N ASN A 158 -3.24 -13.71 6.32
CA ASN A 158 -2.05 -14.18 7.06
C ASN A 158 -0.75 -13.39 6.87
N LEU A 159 -0.42 -12.58 7.88
CA LEU A 159 0.94 -12.05 8.07
C LEU A 159 1.49 -12.60 9.39
N SER A 160 2.47 -13.51 9.30
CA SER A 160 3.43 -13.73 10.38
C SER A 160 4.42 -12.57 10.37
N PHE A 161 4.66 -11.94 11.52
CA PHE A 161 5.44 -10.71 11.61
C PHE A 161 6.97 -10.94 11.66
N LEU A 162 7.43 -12.19 11.74
CA LEU A 162 8.84 -12.53 11.81
C LEU A 162 9.24 -13.42 10.64
N PRO A 163 10.33 -13.10 9.90
CA PRO A 163 10.80 -13.90 8.78
C PRO A 163 11.45 -15.18 9.29
N SER A 164 10.88 -16.33 8.93
CA SER A 164 11.45 -17.65 9.12
C SER A 164 12.84 -17.78 8.48
N ALA A 165 13.61 -18.79 8.90
CA ALA A 165 14.91 -19.08 8.28
C ALA A 165 14.80 -19.32 6.76
N MET A 166 13.70 -19.91 6.29
CA MET A 166 13.43 -20.09 4.86
C MET A 166 13.20 -18.75 4.16
N GLU A 167 12.42 -17.84 4.76
CA GLU A 167 12.19 -16.50 4.21
C GLU A 167 13.48 -15.66 4.20
N GLN A 168 14.35 -15.84 5.19
CA GLN A 168 15.68 -15.20 5.20
C GLN A 168 16.54 -15.70 4.04
N THR A 169 16.57 -17.01 3.78
CA THR A 169 17.26 -17.58 2.61
C THR A 169 16.67 -17.07 1.29
N SER A 170 15.34 -17.00 1.16
CA SER A 170 14.70 -16.47 -0.05
C SER A 170 15.02 -14.98 -0.25
N LEU A 171 14.97 -14.16 0.80
CA LEU A 171 15.39 -12.75 0.73
C LEU A 171 16.85 -12.62 0.24
N ALA A 172 17.69 -13.54 0.69
CA ALA A 172 19.08 -13.65 0.29
C ALA A 172 19.26 -13.93 -1.21
N GLU A 173 18.48 -14.86 -1.76
CA GLU A 173 18.45 -15.18 -3.19
C GLU A 173 17.92 -14.00 -4.01
N GLU A 174 16.87 -13.33 -3.54
CA GLU A 174 16.29 -12.15 -4.18
C GLU A 174 17.28 -10.98 -4.25
N ILE A 175 17.99 -10.70 -3.15
CA ILE A 175 19.06 -9.68 -3.15
C ILE A 175 20.19 -10.09 -4.10
N THR A 176 20.49 -11.38 -4.22
CA THR A 176 21.49 -11.88 -5.18
C THR A 176 21.12 -11.54 -6.61
N VAL A 177 19.85 -11.73 -6.99
CA VAL A 177 19.36 -11.32 -8.31
C VAL A 177 19.49 -9.80 -8.50
N MET A 178 19.06 -9.00 -7.53
CA MET A 178 19.10 -7.53 -7.64
C MET A 178 20.52 -6.99 -7.79
N VAL A 179 21.47 -7.45 -6.96
CA VAL A 179 22.87 -7.03 -7.02
C VAL A 179 23.53 -7.49 -8.32
N CYS A 180 23.23 -8.71 -8.77
CA CYS A 180 23.74 -9.24 -10.04
C CYS A 180 23.32 -8.38 -11.23
N GLN A 181 22.01 -8.06 -11.34
CA GLN A 181 21.47 -7.19 -12.39
C GLN A 181 22.07 -5.78 -12.34
N LEU A 182 22.29 -5.25 -11.14
CA LEU A 182 22.92 -3.96 -10.93
C LEU A 182 24.37 -3.93 -11.46
N TRP A 183 25.17 -4.95 -11.11
CA TRP A 183 26.54 -5.08 -11.59
C TRP A 183 26.59 -5.20 -13.11
N ALA A 184 25.77 -6.06 -13.68
CA ALA A 184 25.68 -6.26 -15.12
C ALA A 184 25.24 -4.98 -15.87
N LYS A 185 24.44 -4.13 -15.23
CA LYS A 185 23.99 -2.84 -15.79
C LYS A 185 25.10 -1.79 -15.84
N TYR A 186 25.94 -1.70 -14.82
CA TYR A 186 26.91 -0.60 -14.66
C TYR A 186 28.36 -1.00 -14.97
N ILE A 187 28.71 -2.28 -14.96
CA ILE A 187 30.07 -2.79 -15.18
C ILE A 187 30.08 -3.61 -16.48
N PRO A 188 30.56 -3.05 -17.60
CA PRO A 188 30.53 -3.72 -18.90
C PRO A 188 31.14 -5.13 -18.92
N ALA A 189 32.26 -5.36 -18.22
CA ALA A 189 32.90 -6.68 -18.13
C ALA A 189 32.04 -7.76 -17.44
N LEU A 190 30.99 -7.35 -16.72
CA LEU A 190 30.04 -8.22 -16.02
C LEU A 190 28.67 -8.26 -16.72
N SER A 191 28.49 -7.64 -17.88
CA SER A 191 27.16 -7.53 -18.52
C SER A 191 26.51 -8.88 -18.81
N TRP A 192 27.33 -9.90 -19.07
CA TRP A 192 26.91 -11.28 -19.33
C TRP A 192 26.29 -11.98 -18.11
N PHE A 193 26.49 -11.45 -16.89
CA PHE A 193 25.86 -12.01 -15.69
C PHE A 193 24.33 -12.04 -15.78
N ASN A 194 23.73 -11.10 -16.53
CA ASN A 194 22.29 -11.05 -16.77
C ASN A 194 21.73 -12.30 -17.46
N ASP A 195 22.55 -13.04 -18.20
CA ASP A 195 22.12 -14.25 -18.89
C ASP A 195 21.88 -15.42 -17.92
N TYR A 196 22.40 -15.30 -16.68
CA TYR A 196 22.37 -16.34 -15.64
C TYR A 196 21.49 -16.00 -14.43
N VAL A 197 20.74 -14.90 -14.50
CA VAL A 197 19.76 -14.52 -13.48
C VAL A 197 18.41 -14.19 -14.12
N PRO A 198 17.29 -14.42 -13.44
CA PRO A 198 15.99 -14.08 -14.01
C PRO A 198 15.87 -12.57 -14.19
N THR A 199 15.18 -12.14 -15.25
CA THR A 199 14.89 -10.71 -15.51
C THR A 199 14.01 -10.10 -14.41
N HIS A 200 13.09 -10.90 -13.86
CA HIS A 200 12.20 -10.51 -12.78
C HIS A 200 12.21 -11.59 -11.71
N ILE A 201 12.23 -11.17 -10.45
CA ILE A 201 12.04 -12.08 -9.32
C ILE A 201 10.59 -12.60 -9.39
N PRO A 202 10.38 -13.92 -9.58
CA PRO A 202 9.06 -14.46 -9.76
C PRO A 202 8.26 -14.36 -8.46
N HIS A 203 7.04 -13.84 -8.54
CA HIS A 203 6.12 -13.77 -7.42
C HIS A 203 4.74 -14.27 -7.84
N LYS A 204 4.09 -15.07 -6.98
CA LYS A 204 2.78 -15.70 -7.26
C LYS A 204 1.69 -14.73 -7.72
N HIS A 205 1.75 -13.47 -7.28
CA HIS A 205 0.75 -12.44 -7.56
C HIS A 205 1.23 -11.39 -8.56
N MET A 206 2.31 -11.62 -9.29
CA MET A 206 2.92 -10.63 -10.21
C MET A 206 1.92 -10.10 -11.24
N GLU A 207 1.12 -10.98 -11.85
CA GLU A 207 0.11 -10.60 -12.84
C GLU A 207 -1.04 -9.78 -12.24
N ASP A 208 -1.38 -10.02 -10.98
CA ASP A 208 -2.42 -9.26 -10.30
C ASP A 208 -1.94 -7.86 -9.92
N VAL A 209 -0.74 -7.74 -9.34
CA VAL A 209 -0.17 -6.44 -8.92
C VAL A 209 0.20 -5.53 -10.09
N LYS A 210 0.45 -6.10 -11.27
CA LYS A 210 0.71 -5.36 -12.51
C LYS A 210 -0.51 -4.60 -13.04
N LYS A 211 -1.73 -5.04 -12.73
CA LYS A 211 -2.98 -4.41 -13.21
C LYS A 211 -3.15 -3.03 -12.59
N LYS A 212 -3.71 -2.06 -13.32
CA LYS A 212 -3.99 -0.71 -12.78
C LYS A 212 -4.97 -0.78 -11.60
N THR A 213 -4.71 -0.04 -10.53
CA THR A 213 -5.58 0.02 -9.35
C THR A 213 -6.95 0.58 -9.72
N ASN A 214 -8.00 -0.14 -9.36
CA ASN A 214 -9.38 0.34 -9.43
C ASN A 214 -9.73 1.09 -8.15
N LYS A 215 -10.17 2.33 -8.30
CA LYS A 215 -10.54 3.19 -7.18
C LYS A 215 -11.89 3.86 -7.40
N VAL A 216 -12.60 4.11 -6.31
CA VAL A 216 -13.87 4.85 -6.27
C VAL A 216 -13.70 6.03 -5.32
N HIS A 217 -13.90 7.24 -5.83
CA HIS A 217 -13.79 8.45 -5.02
C HIS A 217 -15.10 8.67 -4.28
N LEU A 218 -15.02 8.63 -2.95
CA LEU A 218 -16.16 8.69 -2.05
C LEU A 218 -16.52 10.13 -1.66
N GLY A 219 -15.73 11.10 -2.12
CA GLY A 219 -15.95 12.52 -1.90
C GLY A 219 -15.20 13.06 -0.69
N VAL A 220 -15.52 14.31 -0.34
CA VAL A 220 -14.90 15.05 0.75
C VAL A 220 -16.00 15.46 1.74
N LEU A 221 -15.87 14.99 2.97
CA LEU A 221 -16.76 15.30 4.08
C LEU A 221 -16.27 16.55 4.78
N ARG A 222 -17.19 17.46 5.14
CA ARG A 222 -16.86 18.64 5.96
C ARG A 222 -16.85 18.25 7.44
N LYS A 223 -15.93 17.36 7.77
CA LYS A 223 -15.75 16.73 9.06
C LYS A 223 -14.27 16.75 9.40
N ASN A 224 -13.97 17.04 10.66
CA ASN A 224 -12.61 17.08 11.16
C ASN A 224 -12.36 15.85 12.04
N GLU A 225 -11.55 14.90 11.57
CA GLU A 225 -11.24 13.68 12.33
C GLU A 225 -10.60 13.95 13.71
N GLN A 226 -10.10 15.17 13.96
CA GLN A 226 -9.59 15.56 15.28
C GLN A 226 -10.69 15.57 16.35
N TYR A 227 -11.94 15.82 15.97
CA TYR A 227 -13.08 15.76 16.87
C TYR A 227 -13.71 14.37 16.80
N GLU A 228 -13.89 13.73 17.95
CA GLU A 228 -14.41 12.35 18.03
C GLU A 228 -15.79 12.22 17.38
N GLU A 229 -16.71 13.16 17.61
CA GLU A 229 -18.04 13.18 16.98
C GLU A 229 -17.97 13.23 15.44
N ASP A 230 -17.08 14.06 14.91
CA ASP A 230 -16.89 14.16 13.45
C ASP A 230 -16.21 12.91 12.89
N MET A 231 -15.33 12.25 13.66
CA MET A 231 -14.73 10.98 13.28
C MET A 231 -15.76 9.84 13.27
N ILE A 232 -16.68 9.81 14.25
CA ILE A 232 -17.82 8.88 14.26
C ILE A 232 -18.67 9.09 13.00
N ASP A 233 -19.02 10.35 12.68
CA ASP A 233 -19.78 10.66 11.47
C ASP A 233 -19.07 10.21 10.18
N ILE A 234 -17.74 10.36 10.12
CA ILE A 234 -16.92 9.85 9.00
C ILE A 234 -17.05 8.32 8.91
N LEU A 235 -16.89 7.61 10.02
CA LEU A 235 -16.94 6.15 10.05
C LEU A 235 -18.33 5.62 9.73
N GLU A 236 -19.40 6.20 10.28
CA GLU A 236 -20.79 5.85 9.95
C GLU A 236 -21.08 6.05 8.46
N TRP A 237 -20.55 7.14 7.88
CA TRP A 237 -20.70 7.41 6.46
C TRP A 237 -20.06 6.31 5.58
N ILE A 238 -18.85 5.86 5.93
CA ILE A 238 -18.14 4.78 5.21
C ILE A 238 -18.78 3.41 5.51
N HIS A 239 -19.29 3.20 6.73
CA HIS A 239 -19.80 1.91 7.19
C HIS A 239 -20.97 1.39 6.34
N LYS A 240 -21.69 2.28 5.65
CA LYS A 240 -22.73 1.91 4.67
C LYS A 240 -22.24 0.96 3.58
N TYR A 241 -20.96 1.06 3.28
CA TYR A 241 -20.27 0.23 2.30
C TYR A 241 -19.66 -1.04 2.90
N VAL A 242 -19.78 -1.31 4.20
CA VAL A 242 -19.31 -2.58 4.78
C VAL A 242 -20.28 -3.70 4.39
N PRO A 243 -19.80 -4.83 3.82
CA PRO A 243 -20.66 -5.97 3.53
C PRO A 243 -21.35 -6.52 4.79
N GLY A 244 -22.66 -6.72 4.71
CA GLY A 244 -23.50 -7.11 5.84
C GLY A 244 -23.98 -5.95 6.71
N HIS A 245 -23.68 -4.71 6.35
CA HIS A 245 -24.24 -3.54 7.04
C HIS A 245 -25.78 -3.55 6.97
N SER A 246 -26.41 -3.34 8.12
CA SER A 246 -27.84 -3.17 8.29
C SER A 246 -28.11 -1.92 9.14
N ASP A 247 -29.03 -1.08 8.67
CA ASP A 247 -29.62 0.04 9.42
C ASP A 247 -30.73 -0.42 10.39
N LYS A 248 -31.16 -1.69 10.29
CA LYS A 248 -32.25 -2.25 11.09
C LYS A 248 -31.71 -3.15 12.18
N ASP A 249 -32.21 -2.94 13.39
CA ASP A 249 -31.85 -3.71 14.59
C ASP A 249 -32.19 -5.21 14.49
N ASP A 250 -33.19 -5.56 13.66
CA ASP A 250 -33.77 -6.91 13.64
C ASP A 250 -33.04 -7.92 12.73
N GLN A 251 -32.02 -7.49 11.98
CA GLN A 251 -31.27 -8.39 11.10
C GLN A 251 -29.76 -8.08 11.19
N PRO A 252 -29.03 -8.68 12.15
CA PRO A 252 -27.59 -8.58 12.19
C PRO A 252 -27.02 -9.37 11.00
N GLY A 253 -26.83 -8.68 9.87
CA GLY A 253 -26.00 -9.20 8.79
C GLY A 253 -24.63 -9.54 9.35
N THR A 254 -24.07 -10.69 8.97
CA THR A 254 -22.74 -11.05 9.45
C THR A 254 -21.72 -10.20 8.70
N LEU A 255 -21.21 -9.19 9.41
CA LEU A 255 -20.27 -8.21 8.86
C LEU A 255 -19.00 -8.87 8.35
N VAL A 256 -18.56 -8.44 7.17
CA VAL A 256 -17.25 -8.81 6.61
C VAL A 256 -16.26 -7.72 6.94
N LYS A 257 -15.04 -8.12 7.33
CA LYS A 257 -13.99 -7.17 7.66
C LYS A 257 -13.51 -6.44 6.41
N VAL A 258 -13.49 -5.11 6.47
CA VAL A 258 -12.97 -4.19 5.46
C VAL A 258 -11.94 -3.30 6.12
N LEU A 259 -10.77 -3.17 5.49
CA LEU A 259 -9.70 -2.34 6.02
C LEU A 259 -10.01 -0.86 5.79
N ASN A 260 -9.79 -0.02 6.79
CA ASN A 260 -9.85 1.44 6.68
C ASN A 260 -8.47 2.04 7.04
N GLY A 261 -7.76 2.53 6.04
CA GLY A 261 -6.43 3.07 6.18
C GLY A 261 -6.40 4.57 6.38
N GLY A 262 -5.40 5.01 7.12
CA GLY A 262 -4.99 6.41 7.26
C GLY A 262 -3.58 6.47 7.83
N ASP A 263 -3.13 7.67 8.20
CA ASP A 263 -1.90 7.81 8.96
C ASP A 263 -2.05 7.26 10.39
N TYR A 264 -1.00 7.38 11.20
CA TYR A 264 -1.03 6.90 12.58
C TYR A 264 -2.12 7.59 13.44
N LEU A 265 -2.32 8.88 13.24
CA LEU A 265 -3.30 9.65 14.01
C LEU A 265 -4.73 9.31 13.57
N THR A 266 -4.99 9.19 12.27
CA THR A 266 -6.27 8.72 11.74
C THR A 266 -6.59 7.32 12.28
N HIS A 267 -5.60 6.42 12.35
CA HIS A 267 -5.78 5.09 12.94
C HIS A 267 -6.20 5.17 14.41
N GLU A 268 -5.49 5.96 15.21
CA GLU A 268 -5.79 6.16 16.63
C GLU A 268 -7.21 6.73 16.82
N ARG A 269 -7.55 7.79 16.07
CA ARG A 269 -8.87 8.42 16.08
C ARG A 269 -9.99 7.45 15.69
N ASN A 270 -9.75 6.60 14.70
CA ASN A 270 -10.68 5.55 14.31
C ASN A 270 -10.92 4.56 15.46
N LYS A 271 -9.84 4.12 16.14
CA LYS A 271 -9.97 3.24 17.32
C LYS A 271 -10.75 3.90 18.45
N SER A 272 -10.48 5.17 18.74
CA SER A 272 -11.21 5.93 19.76
C SER A 272 -12.70 6.03 19.42
N ALA A 273 -13.04 6.40 18.18
CA ALA A 273 -14.43 6.44 17.71
C ALA A 273 -15.13 5.08 17.80
N GLN A 274 -14.48 3.98 17.41
CA GLN A 274 -15.03 2.63 17.59
C GLN A 274 -15.20 2.27 19.07
N SER A 275 -14.28 2.73 19.94
CA SER A 275 -14.37 2.52 21.39
C SER A 275 -15.57 3.26 21.98
N ALA A 276 -15.83 4.50 21.55
CA ALA A 276 -16.99 5.28 21.97
C ALA A 276 -18.32 4.63 21.57
N MET A 277 -18.32 3.88 20.46
CA MET A 277 -19.53 3.21 19.93
C MET A 277 -19.75 1.78 20.49
N GLN A 278 -18.95 1.30 21.45
CA GLN A 278 -19.01 -0.09 21.94
C GLN A 278 -20.36 -0.52 22.55
N ASP A 279 -21.11 0.45 23.10
CA ASP A 279 -22.43 0.22 23.72
C ASP A 279 -23.58 0.21 22.69
N GLY A 280 -23.29 0.33 21.39
CA GLY A 280 -24.28 0.25 20.32
C GLY A 280 -25.07 -1.07 20.35
N ARG A 281 -26.36 -1.04 20.00
CA ARG A 281 -27.22 -2.24 20.08
C ARG A 281 -26.92 -3.28 19.00
N THR A 282 -26.37 -2.86 17.87
CA THR A 282 -26.08 -3.73 16.72
C THR A 282 -24.59 -3.71 16.37
N PRO A 283 -24.09 -4.75 15.68
CA PRO A 283 -22.74 -4.73 15.12
C PRO A 283 -22.47 -3.50 14.23
N SER A 284 -23.45 -3.03 13.44
CA SER A 284 -23.34 -1.81 12.63
C SER A 284 -23.20 -0.56 13.49
N ALA A 285 -24.04 -0.41 14.53
CA ALA A 285 -23.98 0.73 15.44
C ALA A 285 -22.66 0.78 16.21
N LYS A 286 -22.05 -0.38 16.47
CA LYS A 286 -20.70 -0.50 17.04
C LYS A 286 -19.57 -0.28 16.04
N LEU A 287 -19.89 0.03 14.78
CA LEU A 287 -18.93 0.19 13.68
C LEU A 287 -18.03 -1.04 13.48
N LEU A 288 -18.54 -2.25 13.77
CA LEU A 288 -17.80 -3.49 13.56
C LEU A 288 -17.62 -3.76 12.06
N GLY A 289 -16.68 -4.65 11.72
CA GLY A 289 -16.37 -4.91 10.31
C GLY A 289 -15.46 -3.85 9.69
N LEU A 290 -15.43 -2.61 10.16
CA LEU A 290 -14.32 -1.70 9.85
C LEU A 290 -13.10 -2.05 10.69
N VAL A 291 -11.97 -2.28 10.03
CA VAL A 291 -10.69 -2.59 10.69
C VAL A 291 -9.69 -1.50 10.31
N SER A 292 -9.35 -0.64 11.27
CA SER A 292 -8.33 0.38 11.04
C SER A 292 -6.96 -0.24 10.74
N LYS A 293 -6.24 0.30 9.76
CA LYS A 293 -4.85 -0.04 9.41
C LYS A 293 -4.02 1.23 9.24
N PHE A 294 -2.70 1.09 9.35
CA PHE A 294 -1.78 2.16 9.00
C PHE A 294 -1.50 2.09 7.48
N GLU A 295 -1.47 3.24 6.82
CA GLU A 295 -0.96 3.32 5.46
C GLU A 295 0.57 3.55 5.49
N ASP A 296 1.31 2.70 4.79
CA ASP A 296 2.76 2.58 4.96
C ASP A 296 3.55 3.77 4.42
N PHE A 297 2.95 4.67 3.64
CA PHE A 297 3.67 5.83 3.09
C PHE A 297 4.29 6.70 4.18
N HIS A 298 3.55 6.96 5.27
CA HIS A 298 4.08 7.72 6.40
C HIS A 298 5.16 6.93 7.14
N SER A 299 4.98 5.61 7.30
CA SER A 299 6.01 4.73 7.86
C SER A 299 7.30 4.77 7.06
N GLN A 300 7.22 4.78 5.72
CA GLN A 300 8.37 4.94 4.83
C GLN A 300 9.03 6.32 4.99
N CYS A 301 8.24 7.39 5.12
CA CYS A 301 8.76 8.73 5.38
C CYS A 301 9.52 8.80 6.71
N GLU A 302 8.98 8.19 7.77
CA GLU A 302 9.64 8.12 9.08
C GLU A 302 10.92 7.28 9.02
N TRP A 303 10.89 6.14 8.33
CA TRP A 303 12.09 5.33 8.10
C TRP A 303 13.19 6.11 7.38
N LEU A 304 12.82 6.87 6.34
CA LEU A 304 13.76 7.72 5.62
C LEU A 304 14.37 8.81 6.51
N LYS A 305 13.62 9.36 7.46
CA LYS A 305 14.15 10.30 8.47
C LYS A 305 15.18 9.63 9.38
N VAL A 306 14.96 8.39 9.80
CA VAL A 306 15.93 7.61 10.59
C VAL A 306 17.22 7.42 9.78
N ILE A 307 17.12 7.02 8.51
CA ILE A 307 18.29 6.90 7.62
C ILE A 307 19.03 8.24 7.52
N TRP A 308 18.31 9.35 7.30
CA TRP A 308 18.90 10.69 7.23
C TRP A 308 19.62 11.08 8.52
N LEU A 309 19.07 10.74 9.69
CA LEU A 309 19.69 11.02 10.97
C LEU A 309 21.07 10.36 11.09
N HIS A 310 21.21 9.14 10.57
CA HIS A 310 22.46 8.38 10.64
C HIS A 310 23.45 8.71 9.52
N LEU A 311 22.96 8.93 8.29
CA LEU A 311 23.81 9.00 7.10
C LEU A 311 23.98 10.41 6.53
N TYR A 312 23.10 11.36 6.88
CA TYR A 312 23.08 12.70 6.29
C TYR A 312 23.53 13.77 7.29
N SER A 313 24.80 14.18 7.19
CA SER A 313 25.30 15.34 7.93
C SER A 313 25.78 16.45 6.99
N VAL A 314 25.30 17.68 7.22
CA VAL A 314 25.77 18.84 6.46
C VAL A 314 27.25 19.18 6.72
N SER A 315 27.81 18.71 7.84
CA SER A 315 29.22 18.89 8.16
C SER A 315 30.12 18.03 7.26
N SER A 316 29.60 16.94 6.68
CA SER A 316 30.38 15.99 5.89
C SER A 316 30.57 16.42 4.43
N VAL A 317 30.42 17.71 4.13
CA VAL A 317 30.50 18.26 2.76
C VAL A 317 31.83 17.97 2.07
N ARG A 318 32.91 17.86 2.86
CA ARG A 318 34.26 17.61 2.38
C ARG A 318 34.68 16.15 2.52
N ASP A 319 33.80 15.27 2.99
CA ASP A 319 34.12 13.88 3.28
C ASP A 319 33.61 13.00 2.12
N PRO A 320 34.50 12.57 1.19
CA PRO A 320 34.10 11.74 0.07
C PRO A 320 33.47 10.44 0.56
N GLY A 321 32.45 9.96 -0.15
CA GLY A 321 31.67 8.79 0.27
C GLY A 321 30.58 9.10 1.29
N THR A 322 30.38 10.32 1.76
CA THR A 322 29.20 10.62 2.60
C THR A 322 27.99 11.02 1.75
N LEU A 323 26.79 10.75 2.26
CA LEU A 323 25.53 11.03 1.58
C LEU A 323 25.39 12.54 1.25
N TYR A 324 25.83 13.42 2.14
CA TYR A 324 25.80 14.87 1.88
C TYR A 324 26.83 15.32 0.84
N HIS A 325 28.04 14.74 0.87
CA HIS A 325 29.05 15.02 -0.15
C HIS A 325 28.54 14.61 -1.54
N ALA A 326 28.04 13.38 -1.67
CA ALA A 326 27.49 12.87 -2.93
C ALA A 326 26.34 13.74 -3.45
N ARG A 327 25.44 14.18 -2.56
CA ARG A 327 24.34 15.09 -2.90
C ARG A 327 24.84 16.37 -3.57
N ASN A 328 25.94 16.93 -3.06
CA ASN A 328 26.53 18.15 -3.59
C ASN A 328 27.28 17.91 -4.90
N LEU A 329 28.00 16.78 -5.00
CA LEU A 329 28.72 16.38 -6.20
C LEU A 329 27.79 16.27 -7.43
N ILE A 330 26.64 15.60 -7.27
CA ILE A 330 25.66 15.44 -8.36
C ILE A 330 24.65 16.60 -8.45
N CYS A 331 24.83 17.66 -7.66
CA CYS A 331 23.95 18.82 -7.61
C CYS A 331 22.46 18.48 -7.37
N ALA A 332 22.16 17.50 -6.51
CA ALA A 332 20.78 17.12 -6.15
C ALA A 332 20.13 18.15 -5.20
N ARG A 333 19.85 19.35 -5.73
CA ARG A 333 19.39 20.52 -4.94
C ARG A 333 18.05 20.32 -4.23
N ASN A 334 17.18 19.48 -4.80
CA ASN A 334 15.88 19.14 -4.25
C ASN A 334 15.95 18.22 -3.02
N VAL A 335 17.10 17.59 -2.77
CA VAL A 335 17.36 16.82 -1.54
C VAL A 335 17.76 17.79 -0.44
N THR A 336 16.99 17.80 0.64
CA THR A 336 17.19 18.70 1.79
C THR A 336 17.57 17.92 3.05
N LYS A 337 17.85 18.65 4.14
CA LYS A 337 18.10 18.07 5.46
C LYS A 337 16.89 17.33 6.03
N ASP A 338 15.69 17.75 5.65
CA ASP A 338 14.45 17.07 6.01
C ASP A 338 13.95 16.28 4.78
N PRO A 339 14.08 14.94 4.79
CA PRO A 339 13.71 14.13 3.64
C PRO A 339 12.19 14.13 3.38
N SER A 340 11.37 14.43 4.40
CA SER A 340 9.91 14.41 4.24
C SER A 340 9.37 15.56 3.36
N LYS A 341 10.10 16.67 3.26
CA LYS A 341 9.72 17.82 2.42
C LYS A 341 9.73 17.48 0.93
N ASN A 342 10.58 16.55 0.53
CA ASN A 342 10.65 16.04 -0.83
C ASN A 342 11.04 14.57 -0.81
N TYR A 343 10.10 13.75 -0.34
CA TYR A 343 10.28 12.32 -0.12
C TYR A 343 10.86 11.62 -1.35
N TYR A 344 10.27 11.85 -2.54
CA TYR A 344 10.72 11.19 -3.77
C TYR A 344 12.15 11.57 -4.15
N ALA A 345 12.51 12.86 -4.08
CA ALA A 345 13.88 13.27 -4.38
C ALA A 345 14.90 12.66 -3.40
N ALA A 346 14.54 12.56 -2.12
CA ALA A 346 15.37 11.93 -1.10
C ALA A 346 15.49 10.41 -1.30
N SER A 347 14.38 9.71 -1.50
CA SER A 347 14.33 8.26 -1.75
C SER A 347 15.15 7.88 -2.99
N GLU A 348 14.90 8.53 -4.13
CA GLU A 348 15.65 8.26 -5.37
C GLU A 348 17.15 8.57 -5.23
N PHE A 349 17.50 9.56 -4.41
CA PHE A 349 18.89 9.87 -4.14
C PHE A 349 19.56 8.80 -3.29
N LEU A 350 18.85 8.26 -2.28
CA LEU A 350 19.32 7.14 -1.48
C LEU A 350 19.53 5.89 -2.35
N ASP A 351 18.59 5.58 -3.26
CA ASP A 351 18.71 4.46 -4.20
C ASP A 351 19.96 4.61 -5.07
N LYS A 352 20.18 5.78 -5.69
CA LYS A 352 21.37 6.07 -6.50
C LYS A 352 22.67 5.96 -5.70
N PHE A 353 22.64 6.38 -4.44
CA PHE A 353 23.79 6.29 -3.56
C PHE A 353 24.08 4.84 -3.17
N GLY A 354 23.05 4.04 -2.89
CA GLY A 354 23.15 2.60 -2.68
C GLY A 354 23.72 1.88 -3.89
N ASP A 355 23.21 2.17 -5.09
CA ASP A 355 23.72 1.64 -6.37
C ASP A 355 25.22 1.91 -6.51
N ALA A 356 25.65 3.16 -6.26
CA ALA A 356 27.06 3.56 -6.37
C ALA A 356 27.95 2.78 -5.39
N TYR A 357 27.49 2.52 -4.17
CA TYR A 357 28.21 1.73 -3.18
C TYR A 357 28.30 0.25 -3.55
N LEU A 358 27.23 -0.32 -4.09
CA LEU A 358 27.22 -1.71 -4.56
C LEU A 358 28.14 -1.89 -5.78
N VAL A 359 28.22 -0.90 -6.67
CA VAL A 359 29.19 -0.89 -7.78
C VAL A 359 30.61 -0.75 -7.26
N ALA A 360 30.88 0.20 -6.35
CA ALA A 360 32.21 0.38 -5.75
C ALA A 360 32.67 -0.90 -5.02
N GLY A 361 31.76 -1.56 -4.30
CA GLY A 361 32.03 -2.85 -3.67
C GLY A 361 32.33 -3.95 -4.68
N ALA A 362 31.67 -3.96 -5.84
CA ALA A 362 31.98 -4.88 -6.91
C ALA A 362 33.39 -4.67 -7.46
N LEU A 363 33.81 -3.41 -7.67
CA LEU A 363 35.15 -3.10 -8.16
C LEU A 363 36.22 -3.65 -7.21
N ASP A 364 36.05 -3.45 -5.90
CA ASP A 364 36.92 -4.06 -4.89
C ASP A 364 36.87 -5.60 -4.94
N HIS A 365 35.66 -6.17 -5.02
CA HIS A 365 35.45 -7.61 -5.06
C HIS A 365 36.11 -8.30 -6.27
N PHE A 366 36.19 -7.63 -7.42
CA PHE A 366 36.79 -8.15 -8.64
C PHE A 366 38.21 -7.60 -8.90
N GLY A 367 38.76 -6.77 -8.00
CA GLY A 367 40.07 -6.15 -8.16
C GLY A 367 40.17 -5.19 -9.35
N MET A 368 39.10 -4.45 -9.63
CA MET A 368 38.99 -3.47 -10.71
C MET A 368 39.24 -2.05 -10.15
N THR A 369 39.91 -1.18 -10.92
CA THR A 369 40.13 0.23 -10.50
C THR A 369 39.02 1.15 -11.02
N SER A 370 38.41 0.78 -12.16
CA SER A 370 37.34 1.49 -12.84
C SER A 370 36.28 0.51 -13.35
N MET A 371 35.07 1.01 -13.59
CA MET A 371 33.96 0.21 -14.14
C MET A 371 34.27 -0.36 -15.52
N ASN A 372 35.19 0.25 -16.27
CA ASN A 372 35.58 -0.18 -17.62
C ASN A 372 36.77 -1.14 -17.63
N ASP A 373 37.32 -1.51 -16.47
CA ASP A 373 38.43 -2.45 -16.40
C ASP A 373 37.92 -3.89 -16.56
N GLU A 374 38.85 -4.84 -16.67
CA GLU A 374 38.56 -6.27 -16.58
C GLU A 374 38.82 -6.76 -15.15
N GLN A 375 38.18 -7.86 -14.76
CA GLN A 375 38.39 -8.43 -13.43
C GLN A 375 39.85 -8.89 -13.28
N THR A 376 40.48 -8.64 -12.13
CA THR A 376 41.79 -9.18 -11.77
C THR A 376 41.69 -10.30 -10.72
N VAL A 377 40.63 -10.28 -9.91
CA VAL A 377 40.30 -11.25 -8.85
C VAL A 377 38.92 -11.85 -9.11
N ASN A 378 38.66 -13.05 -8.56
CA ASN A 378 37.38 -13.75 -8.68
C ASN A 378 36.93 -13.89 -10.15
N LYS A 379 37.85 -14.24 -11.05
CA LYS A 379 37.52 -14.45 -12.46
C LYS A 379 36.81 -15.77 -12.67
N TYR A 380 36.04 -15.87 -13.75
CA TYR A 380 35.59 -17.16 -14.25
C TYR A 380 36.77 -17.89 -14.92
N GLU A 381 37.17 -19.04 -14.37
CA GLU A 381 38.27 -19.87 -14.88
C GLU A 381 37.77 -21.15 -15.57
N GLY A 382 36.44 -21.33 -15.68
CA GLY A 382 35.82 -22.51 -16.29
C GLY A 382 35.82 -22.46 -17.82
N LEU A 383 35.27 -23.51 -18.44
CA LEU A 383 35.20 -23.62 -19.89
C LEU A 383 34.17 -22.62 -20.47
N PRO A 384 34.49 -21.91 -21.57
CA PRO A 384 33.59 -20.90 -22.15
C PRO A 384 32.21 -21.40 -22.60
N ASN A 385 32.03 -22.71 -22.80
CA ASN A 385 30.77 -23.31 -23.27
C ASN A 385 30.03 -24.07 -22.16
N ASP A 386 30.53 -24.03 -20.92
CA ASP A 386 29.91 -24.71 -19.79
C ASP A 386 28.93 -23.76 -19.08
N GLU A 387 27.69 -23.76 -19.56
CA GLU A 387 26.62 -22.89 -19.07
C GLU A 387 26.28 -23.16 -17.60
N GLU A 388 26.34 -24.41 -17.15
CA GLU A 388 26.06 -24.78 -15.76
C GLU A 388 27.16 -24.29 -14.81
N ALA A 389 28.43 -24.41 -15.23
CA ALA A 389 29.55 -23.88 -14.46
C ALA A 389 29.52 -22.35 -14.40
N LYS A 390 29.14 -21.65 -15.48
CA LYS A 390 28.97 -20.19 -15.48
C LYS A 390 27.85 -19.76 -14.53
N GLN A 391 26.70 -20.42 -14.60
CA GLN A 391 25.58 -20.12 -13.71
C GLN A 391 25.98 -20.29 -12.24
N SER A 392 26.62 -21.42 -11.92
CA SER A 392 27.11 -21.71 -10.57
C SER A 392 28.16 -20.69 -10.09
N TYR A 393 29.04 -20.25 -10.99
CA TYR A 393 30.02 -19.21 -10.69
C TYR A 393 29.35 -17.86 -10.41
N VAL A 394 28.41 -17.40 -11.24
CA VAL A 394 27.72 -16.11 -11.06
C VAL A 394 26.99 -16.11 -9.72
N GLN A 395 26.18 -17.13 -9.46
CA GLN A 395 25.43 -17.24 -8.21
C GLN A 395 26.35 -17.23 -6.99
N ARG A 396 27.40 -18.07 -6.98
CA ARG A 396 28.34 -18.15 -5.86
C ARG A 396 29.11 -16.85 -5.63
N THR A 397 29.56 -16.20 -6.70
CA THR A 397 30.39 -14.99 -6.60
C THR A 397 29.58 -13.82 -6.04
N VAL A 398 28.38 -13.58 -6.58
CA VAL A 398 27.49 -12.52 -6.07
C VAL A 398 27.05 -12.84 -4.63
N ARG A 399 26.76 -14.11 -4.33
CA ARG A 399 26.39 -14.55 -2.99
C ARG A 399 27.47 -14.27 -1.95
N ASN A 400 28.72 -14.60 -2.27
CA ASN A 400 29.87 -14.34 -1.40
C ASN A 400 30.02 -12.84 -1.08
N PHE A 401 29.80 -11.97 -2.08
CA PHE A 401 29.80 -10.53 -1.84
C PHE A 401 28.68 -10.10 -0.89
N ILE A 402 27.46 -10.59 -1.10
CA ILE A 402 26.29 -10.27 -0.26
C ILE A 402 26.53 -10.70 1.18
N ASP A 403 26.97 -11.94 1.40
CA ASP A 403 27.21 -12.47 2.74
C ASP A 403 28.29 -11.67 3.48
N LYS A 404 29.29 -11.18 2.76
CA LYS A 404 30.39 -10.39 3.34
C LYS A 404 30.03 -8.92 3.61
N HIS A 405 29.26 -8.28 2.72
CA HIS A 405 29.10 -6.82 2.74
C HIS A 405 27.68 -6.33 3.00
N VAL A 406 26.66 -7.12 2.65
CA VAL A 406 25.24 -6.70 2.72
C VAL A 406 24.53 -7.39 3.89
N MET A 407 24.66 -8.72 3.99
CA MET A 407 24.04 -9.55 5.03
C MET A 407 25.01 -9.91 6.16
N ASN A 408 26.09 -9.15 6.29
CA ASN A 408 27.12 -9.39 7.31
C ASN A 408 26.52 -9.30 8.71
N GLN A 409 26.76 -10.32 9.55
CA GLN A 409 26.27 -10.39 10.93
C GLN A 409 24.74 -10.31 11.09
N MET A 410 23.98 -10.70 10.06
CA MET A 410 22.54 -10.94 10.19
C MET A 410 22.29 -11.90 11.36
N PRO A 411 21.46 -11.54 12.36
CA PRO A 411 21.12 -12.45 13.43
C PRO A 411 20.45 -13.69 12.84
N GLN A 412 21.06 -14.87 13.02
CA GLN A 412 20.36 -16.11 12.72
C GLN A 412 19.18 -16.19 13.67
N GLN A 413 17.97 -16.16 13.14
CA GLN A 413 16.83 -16.57 13.95
C GLN A 413 17.02 -18.07 14.22
N GLU A 414 17.37 -18.41 15.46
CA GLU A 414 17.04 -19.73 15.99
C GLU A 414 15.59 -19.97 15.61
N SER A 415 15.37 -21.04 14.83
CA SER A 415 14.09 -21.41 14.23
C SER A 415 12.95 -20.81 15.02
N ALA A 416 12.30 -19.77 14.47
CA ALA A 416 11.19 -19.06 15.10
C ALA A 416 10.40 -20.11 15.87
N VAL A 417 10.40 -19.99 17.22
CA VAL A 417 9.86 -21.05 18.08
C VAL A 417 8.53 -21.45 17.48
N MET A 418 8.49 -22.64 16.87
CA MET A 418 7.27 -23.16 16.32
C MET A 418 6.39 -23.40 17.55
N ILE A 419 5.60 -22.40 17.94
CA ILE A 419 4.55 -22.55 18.96
C ILE A 419 3.39 -23.34 18.33
N ASP A 420 3.70 -24.37 17.56
CA ASP A 420 2.73 -25.36 17.11
C ASP A 420 3.31 -26.76 17.03
N ASN A 421 4.40 -27.00 17.76
CA ASN A 421 4.71 -28.35 18.19
C ASN A 421 3.63 -28.66 19.22
N MET A 422 2.51 -29.23 18.78
CA MET A 422 1.37 -29.65 19.59
C MET A 422 1.76 -30.74 20.58
N THR A 423 2.76 -30.46 21.41
CA THR A 423 3.57 -31.41 22.14
C THR A 423 3.63 -30.91 23.58
N CYS A 424 3.21 -31.74 24.52
CA CYS A 424 3.20 -31.36 25.94
C CYS A 424 4.59 -31.00 26.44
N ARG A 425 4.76 -29.80 27.00
CA ARG A 425 6.04 -29.31 27.54
C ARG A 425 6.59 -30.13 28.71
N TYR A 426 5.73 -30.90 29.38
CA TYR A 426 6.12 -31.72 30.53
C TYR A 426 6.44 -33.17 30.18
N CYS A 427 5.97 -33.69 29.03
CA CYS A 427 6.11 -35.12 28.75
C CYS A 427 6.35 -35.49 27.28
N GLY A 428 6.45 -34.52 26.37
CA GLY A 428 6.78 -34.77 24.97
C GLY A 428 5.68 -35.45 24.14
N LYS A 429 4.47 -35.67 24.67
CA LYS A 429 3.36 -36.27 23.91
C LYS A 429 2.80 -35.30 22.88
N LYS A 430 2.61 -35.75 21.64
CA LYS A 430 1.98 -34.98 20.54
C LYS A 430 0.45 -35.08 20.57
N TYR A 431 -0.23 -34.02 20.16
CA TYR A 431 -1.68 -33.83 20.16
C TYR A 431 -2.13 -33.29 18.80
N VAL A 432 -3.34 -33.65 18.37
CA VAL A 432 -3.92 -33.20 17.09
C VAL A 432 -4.77 -31.93 17.26
N ARG A 433 -5.24 -31.62 18.48
CA ARG A 433 -6.06 -30.44 18.80
C ARG A 433 -5.54 -29.67 20.01
N ARG A 434 -5.45 -28.33 19.91
CA ARG A 434 -4.86 -27.44 20.94
C ARG A 434 -5.63 -27.48 22.26
N SER A 435 -6.95 -27.68 22.19
CA SER A 435 -7.81 -27.85 23.37
C SER A 435 -7.40 -29.05 24.23
N TYR A 436 -6.97 -30.15 23.61
CA TYR A 436 -6.51 -31.35 24.33
C TYR A 436 -5.13 -31.16 24.96
N LEU A 437 -4.21 -30.47 24.28
CA LEU A 437 -2.93 -30.07 24.87
C LEU A 437 -3.14 -29.19 26.11
N ASN A 438 -3.98 -28.16 26.01
CA ASN A 438 -4.27 -27.25 27.12
C ASN A 438 -4.93 -27.95 28.31
N LYS A 439 -5.80 -28.94 28.07
CA LYS A 439 -6.40 -29.75 29.14
C LYS A 439 -5.34 -30.60 29.83
N HIS A 440 -4.49 -31.24 29.04
CA HIS A 440 -3.42 -32.10 29.53
C HIS A 440 -2.35 -31.36 30.35
N GLU A 441 -2.02 -30.11 30.00
CA GLU A 441 -1.05 -29.29 30.76
C GLU A 441 -1.63 -28.65 32.03
N LYS A 442 -2.96 -28.68 32.22
CA LYS A 442 -3.63 -28.15 33.40
C LYS A 442 -3.86 -29.21 34.50
N GLU A 443 -3.68 -30.48 34.18
CA GLU A 443 -3.74 -31.54 35.19
C GLU A 443 -2.45 -31.52 36.02
N PRO A 444 -2.53 -31.38 37.36
CA PRO A 444 -1.35 -31.47 38.21
C PRO A 444 -0.78 -32.89 38.11
N ARG A 445 0.51 -32.98 37.83
CA ARG A 445 1.26 -34.24 37.85
C ARG A 445 2.10 -34.34 39.11
#